data_AF-A0A3D5FRF7-F1
#
_entry.id   AF-A0A3D5FRF7-F1
#
_cell.length_a   1.000
_cell.length_b   1.000
_cell.length_c   1.000
_cell.angle_alpha   90.00
_cell.angle_beta   90.00
_cell.angle_gamma   90.00
#
_symmetry.space_group_name_H-M   'P 1'
#
loop_
_entity.id
_entity.type
_entity.pdbx_description
1 polymer ?
#
loop_
_entity_poly.entity_id
_entity_poly.type
_entity_poly.pdbx_seq_one_letter_code
_entity_poly.pdbx_strand_id
1 'polypeptide(L)'
;MGVTMSDLILRGGTVVDGTGRPGQAADVLIQDGVIAEIGSLRGRRADRVIDAEGHVVSPGFIDVHTHMDAQIAWDPLGESSCFHGGTTAVM
;
A
#
# COMPACT_ATOMS: atom_id res chain seq x y z
N MET A 1 -2.49 23.73 -5.89
CA MET A 1 -2.34 22.84 -7.06
C MET A 1 -2.69 21.44 -6.58
N GLY A 2 -3.76 20.84 -7.09
CA GLY A 2 -4.09 19.45 -6.73
C GLY A 2 -3.00 18.54 -7.25
N VAL A 3 -2.46 17.67 -6.40
CA VAL A 3 -1.59 16.60 -6.84
C VAL A 3 -2.45 15.67 -7.69
N THR A 4 -2.29 15.69 -9.01
CA THR A 4 -2.84 14.63 -9.87
C THR A 4 -2.04 13.38 -9.56
N MET A 5 -2.66 12.44 -8.84
CA MET A 5 -2.02 11.19 -8.46
C MET A 5 -1.90 10.31 -9.71
N SER A 6 -0.67 10.05 -10.14
CA SER A 6 -0.38 9.23 -11.32
C SER A 6 -0.83 7.79 -11.15
N ASP A 7 -1.22 7.12 -12.24
CA ASP A 7 -1.60 5.71 -12.22
C ASP A 7 -0.39 4.84 -11.83
N LEU A 8 -0.62 3.85 -10.97
CA LEU A 8 0.40 2.92 -10.47
C LEU A 8 -0.09 1.48 -10.62
N ILE A 9 0.77 0.59 -11.12
CA ILE A 9 0.56 -0.87 -11.05
C ILE A 9 1.61 -1.50 -10.14
N LEU A 10 1.15 -2.31 -9.18
CA LEU A 10 1.97 -3.31 -8.49
C LEU A 10 1.82 -4.62 -9.27
N ARG A 11 2.91 -5.19 -9.80
CA ARG A 11 2.86 -6.30 -10.75
C ARG A 11 3.46 -7.59 -10.21
N GLY A 12 2.80 -8.72 -10.43
CA GLY A 12 3.33 -10.06 -10.19
C GLY A 12 3.39 -10.49 -8.72
N GLY A 13 2.77 -9.75 -7.81
CA GLY A 13 2.82 -10.04 -6.38
C GLY A 13 1.83 -11.12 -5.93
N THR A 14 2.02 -11.60 -4.70
CA THR A 14 1.00 -12.37 -3.99
C THR A 14 0.16 -11.40 -3.17
N VAL A 15 -1.08 -11.17 -3.58
CA VAL A 15 -2.01 -10.27 -2.88
C VAL A 15 -2.62 -11.00 -1.68
N VAL A 16 -2.42 -10.44 -0.49
CA VAL A 16 -3.09 -10.83 0.76
C VAL A 16 -4.01 -9.66 1.14
N ASP A 17 -5.31 -9.82 0.90
CA ASP A 17 -6.29 -8.72 0.90
C ASP A 17 -6.84 -8.33 2.30
N GLY A 18 -6.38 -9.01 3.35
CA GLY A 18 -6.82 -8.77 4.72
C GLY A 18 -8.14 -9.43 5.11
N THR A 19 -8.82 -10.18 4.24
CA THR A 19 -10.09 -10.87 4.58
C THR A 19 -9.88 -12.19 5.32
N GLY A 20 -8.63 -12.53 5.67
CA GLY A 20 -8.27 -13.83 6.25
C GLY A 20 -8.23 -15.00 5.26
N ARG A 21 -8.38 -14.74 3.96
CA ARG A 21 -8.23 -15.76 2.90
C ARG A 21 -6.75 -15.99 2.57
N PRO A 22 -6.37 -17.15 2.03
CA PRO A 22 -5.03 -17.36 1.47
C PRO A 22 -4.71 -16.32 0.39
N GLY A 23 -3.44 -15.91 0.32
CA GLY A 23 -2.98 -14.99 -0.71
C GLY A 23 -3.07 -15.59 -2.12
N GLN A 24 -3.26 -14.72 -3.12
CA GLN A 24 -3.39 -15.11 -4.53
C GLN A 24 -2.49 -14.27 -5.42
N ALA A 25 -1.95 -14.87 -6.49
CA ALA A 25 -1.15 -14.15 -7.47
C ALA A 25 -2.04 -13.16 -8.24
N ALA A 26 -1.71 -11.87 -8.17
CA ALA A 26 -2.43 -10.82 -8.86
C ALA A 26 -1.59 -9.54 -8.98
N ASP A 27 -1.99 -8.69 -9.93
CA ASP A 27 -1.55 -7.30 -10.02
C ASP A 27 -2.57 -6.39 -9.31
N VAL A 28 -2.14 -5.22 -8.86
CA VAL A 28 -3.00 -4.19 -8.25
C VAL A 28 -2.82 -2.88 -9.01
N LEU A 29 -3.93 -2.33 -9.53
CA LEU A 29 -3.97 -1.01 -10.14
C LEU A 29 -4.45 0.02 -9.14
N ILE A 30 -3.69 1.10 -9.00
CA ILE A 30 -4.06 2.31 -8.28
C ILE A 30 -4.24 3.42 -9.30
N GLN A 31 -5.41 4.05 -9.32
CA GLN A 31 -5.72 5.22 -10.15
C GLN A 31 -6.19 6.35 -9.24
N ASP A 32 -5.63 7.53 -9.41
CA ASP A 32 -5.95 8.71 -8.60
C ASP A 32 -5.91 8.44 -7.07
N GLY A 33 -4.97 7.58 -6.62
CA GLY A 33 -4.81 7.21 -5.20
C GLY A 33 -5.80 6.16 -4.68
N VAL A 34 -6.67 5.61 -5.53
CA VAL A 34 -7.66 4.58 -5.17
C VAL A 34 -7.31 3.26 -5.84
N ILE A 35 -7.47 2.14 -5.13
CA ILE A 35 -7.34 0.81 -5.73
C ILE A 35 -8.51 0.62 -6.71
N ALA A 36 -8.21 0.62 -8.01
CA ALA A 36 -9.19 0.56 -9.07
C ALA A 36 -9.48 -0.88 -9.52
N GLU A 37 -8.48 -1.76 -9.50
CA GLU A 37 -8.60 -3.13 -9.98
C GLU A 37 -7.58 -4.05 -9.31
N ILE A 38 -7.96 -5.29 -9.01
CA ILE A 38 -7.08 -6.37 -8.55
C ILE A 38 -7.31 -7.59 -9.44
N GLY A 39 -6.26 -8.11 -10.06
CA GLY A 39 -6.39 -9.25 -10.98
C GLY A 39 -5.24 -9.35 -11.98
N SER A 40 -5.50 -9.94 -13.15
CA SER A 40 -4.51 -10.01 -14.23
C SER A 40 -4.55 -8.74 -15.07
N LEU A 41 -3.51 -7.90 -14.98
CA LEU A 41 -3.43 -6.62 -15.70
C LEU A 41 -2.47 -6.71 -16.89
N ARG A 42 -2.41 -7.86 -17.55
CA ARG A 42 -1.56 -8.07 -18.73
C ARG A 42 -1.89 -7.05 -19.82
N GLY A 43 -0.86 -6.36 -20.31
CA GLY A 43 -1.00 -5.33 -21.36
C GLY A 43 -1.48 -3.98 -20.86
N ARG A 44 -1.89 -3.84 -19.58
CA ARG A 44 -2.21 -2.53 -18.99
C ARG A 44 -0.93 -1.72 -18.78
N ARG A 45 -1.05 -0.43 -19.10
CA ARG A 45 -0.04 0.61 -18.87
C ARG A 45 -0.49 1.47 -17.70
N ALA A 46 0.48 1.97 -16.96
CA ALA A 46 0.33 2.96 -15.89
C ALA A 46 1.57 3.87 -15.94
N ASP A 47 1.48 5.05 -15.35
CA ASP A 47 2.59 6.00 -15.31
C ASP A 47 3.79 5.43 -14.54
N ARG A 48 3.49 4.62 -13.51
CA ARG A 48 4.49 3.90 -12.73
C ARG A 48 4.12 2.42 -12.61
N VAL A 49 5.13 1.56 -12.69
CA VAL A 49 5.01 0.13 -12.41
C VAL A 49 6.05 -0.24 -11.35
N ILE A 50 5.61 -0.92 -10.30
CA ILE A 50 6.45 -1.53 -9.28
C ILE A 50 6.38 -3.03 -9.48
N ASP A 51 7.55 -3.66 -9.63
CA ASP A 51 7.68 -5.12 -9.67
C ASP A 51 7.58 -5.68 -8.25
N ALA A 52 6.60 -6.55 -8.02
CA ALA A 52 6.33 -7.21 -6.76
C ALA A 52 6.50 -8.74 -6.86
N GLU A 53 7.15 -9.25 -7.91
CA GLU A 53 7.43 -10.67 -8.04
C GLU A 53 8.20 -11.21 -6.82
N GLY A 54 7.74 -12.35 -6.28
CA GLY A 54 8.31 -12.94 -5.07
C GLY A 54 7.96 -12.21 -3.76
N HIS A 55 7.19 -11.12 -3.82
CA HIS A 55 6.78 -10.34 -2.65
C HIS A 55 5.28 -10.45 -2.38
N VAL A 56 4.90 -10.08 -1.16
CA VAL A 56 3.49 -9.94 -0.76
C VAL A 56 3.05 -8.50 -0.97
N VAL A 57 1.86 -8.32 -1.53
CA VAL A 57 1.14 -7.03 -1.56
C VAL A 57 0.00 -7.14 -0.57
N SER A 58 0.03 -6.31 0.48
CA SER A 58 -1.01 -6.28 1.53
C SER A 58 -1.61 -4.89 1.68
N PRO A 59 -2.76 -4.75 2.35
CA PRO A 59 -3.12 -3.48 2.97
C PRO A 59 -1.99 -2.98 3.86
N GLY A 60 -1.89 -1.65 3.99
CA GLY A 60 -1.04 -1.05 5.00
C GLY A 60 -1.52 -1.44 6.40
N PHE A 61 -0.60 -1.58 7.35
CA PHE A 61 -0.95 -1.99 8.70
C PHE A 61 -1.59 -0.85 9.48
N ILE A 62 -2.55 -1.22 10.34
CA ILE A 62 -3.26 -0.33 11.24
C ILE A 62 -2.81 -0.65 12.65
N ASP A 63 -2.10 0.29 13.27
CA ASP A 63 -1.73 0.22 14.69
C ASP A 63 -2.89 0.78 15.52
N VAL A 64 -3.62 -0.11 16.19
CA VAL A 64 -4.86 0.22 16.90
C VAL A 64 -4.61 0.85 18.27
N HIS A 65 -3.37 0.84 18.77
CA HIS A 65 -3.02 1.46 20.05
C HIS A 65 -1.54 1.80 20.07
N THR A 66 -1.21 3.08 19.99
CA THR A 66 0.17 3.56 20.09
C THR A 66 0.25 4.85 20.90
N HIS A 67 1.46 5.19 21.33
CA HIS A 67 1.75 6.43 22.07
C HIS A 67 2.63 7.36 21.23
N MET A 68 2.19 7.64 20.00
CA MET A 68 2.90 8.52 19.08
C MET A 68 2.60 10.01 19.32
N ASP A 69 1.81 10.35 20.34
CA ASP A 69 1.31 11.69 20.64
C ASP A 69 2.46 12.70 20.74
N ALA A 70 3.49 12.31 21.49
CA ALA A 70 4.70 13.09 21.63
C ALA A 70 5.61 12.92 20.41
N GLN A 71 5.73 11.68 19.90
CA GLN A 71 6.68 11.35 18.83
C GLN A 71 6.47 12.16 17.56
N ILE A 72 5.22 12.38 17.16
CA ILE A 72 4.91 13.13 15.95
C ILE A 72 5.43 14.58 15.98
N ALA A 73 5.74 15.11 17.17
CA ALA A 73 6.30 16.46 17.32
C ALA A 73 7.76 16.56 16.86
N TRP A 74 8.53 15.47 16.91
CA TRP A 74 9.94 15.44 16.46
C TRP A 74 10.21 14.47 15.30
N ASP A 75 9.30 13.54 15.03
CA ASP A 75 9.29 12.64 13.87
C ASP A 75 7.91 12.71 13.19
N PRO A 76 7.68 13.72 12.33
CA PRO A 76 6.37 13.94 11.70
C PRO A 76 6.01 12.87 10.67
N LEU A 77 6.95 12.02 10.25
CA LEU A 77 6.70 10.93 9.32
C LEU A 77 6.34 9.62 10.05
N GLY A 78 6.57 9.56 11.37
CA GLY A 78 6.37 8.34 12.14
C GLY A 78 7.23 7.19 11.62
N GLU A 79 8.52 7.47 11.36
CA GLU A 79 9.48 6.57 10.70
C GLU A 79 9.56 5.20 11.39
N SER A 80 9.42 5.15 12.72
CA SER A 80 9.42 3.89 13.47
C SER A 80 8.27 2.96 13.08
N SER A 81 7.20 3.48 12.47
CA SER A 81 6.03 2.72 11.99
C SER A 81 5.98 2.64 10.47
N CYS A 82 6.11 3.76 9.76
CA CYS A 82 5.88 3.77 8.32
C CYS A 82 6.93 2.97 7.52
N PHE A 83 8.18 2.89 8.01
CA PHE A 83 9.21 2.04 7.39
C PHE A 83 8.95 0.54 7.58
N HIS A 84 8.06 0.17 8.50
CA HIS A 84 7.64 -1.20 8.76
C HIS A 84 6.24 -1.52 8.20
N GLY A 85 5.71 -0.67 7.31
CA GLY A 85 4.42 -0.88 6.65
C GLY A 85 3.21 -0.34 7.41
N GLY A 86 3.42 0.35 8.54
CA GLY A 86 2.36 1.08 9.23
C GLY A 86 1.86 2.26 8.39
N THR A 87 0.55 2.36 8.22
CA THR A 87 -0.07 3.45 7.42
C THR A 87 -1.14 4.22 8.18
N THR A 88 -1.63 3.67 9.29
CA THR A 88 -2.62 4.32 10.16
C THR A 88 -2.26 3.99 11.61
N ALA A 89 -2.40 4.99 12.48
CA ALA A 89 -2.19 4.85 13.92
C ALA A 89 -3.38 5.43 14.68
N VAL A 90 -3.73 4.81 15.79
CA VAL A 90 -4.71 5.30 16.77
C VAL A 90 -3.98 5.55 18.09
N MET A 91 -4.14 6.77 18.60
CA MET A 91 -3.56 7.26 19.86
C MET A 91 -4.68 7.62 20.83
#